data_AF-L0KJI1-F1
#
_entry.id   AF-L0KJI1-F1
#
_cell.length_a   1.000
_cell.length_b   1.000
_cell.length_c   1.000
_cell.angle_alpha   90.00
_cell.angle_beta   90.00
_cell.angle_gamma   90.00
#
_symmetry.space_group_name_H-M   'P 1'
#
loop_
_entity.id
_entity.type
_entity.pdbx_description
1 polymer ?
#
loop_
_entity_poly.entity_id
_entity_poly.type
_entity_poly.pdbx_seq_one_letter_code
_entity_poly.pdbx_strand_id
1 'polypeptide(L)'
;MAHDPIDTLGKATRHNMLVKVECSCGNVRYCRSADLMMAYGGGADPLKLKFDCNRCKPSVKITLLEVRPEHLPKRLMIHKPMKVDGKITWYTERFRG
;
A
#
# COMPACT_ATOMS: atom_id res chain seq x y z
N MET A 1 -16.49 -18.15 -12.38
CA MET A 1 -15.30 -17.42 -12.88
C MET A 1 -14.34 -17.35 -11.70
N ALA A 2 -13.22 -18.06 -11.75
CA ALA A 2 -12.20 -17.93 -10.71
C ALA A 2 -11.63 -16.52 -10.81
N HIS A 3 -11.86 -15.68 -9.80
CA HIS A 3 -11.19 -14.39 -9.73
C HIS A 3 -9.69 -14.68 -9.66
N ASP A 4 -8.94 -14.25 -10.68
CA ASP A 4 -7.48 -14.36 -10.67
C ASP A 4 -6.94 -13.73 -9.38
N PRO A 5 -6.09 -14.45 -8.63
CA PRO A 5 -5.55 -13.91 -7.38
C PRO A 5 -4.72 -12.65 -7.67
N ILE A 6 -4.93 -11.63 -6.83
CA ILE A 6 -4.14 -10.39 -6.85
C ILE A 6 -2.81 -10.64 -6.14
N ASP A 7 -1.89 -11.26 -6.86
CA ASP A 7 -0.55 -11.66 -6.41
C ASP A 7 0.56 -10.65 -6.73
N THR A 8 0.23 -9.57 -7.45
CA THR A 8 1.19 -8.58 -7.92
C THR A 8 0.64 -7.16 -7.80
N LEU A 9 1.52 -6.19 -7.59
CA LEU A 9 1.17 -4.77 -7.57
C LEU A 9 0.56 -4.30 -8.89
N GLY A 10 0.98 -4.86 -10.02
CA GLY A 10 0.38 -4.56 -11.33
C GLY A 10 -1.08 -4.98 -11.40
N LYS A 11 -1.42 -6.19 -10.95
CA LYS A 11 -2.83 -6.63 -10.85
C LYS A 11 -3.60 -5.76 -9.85
N ALA A 12 -3.06 -5.53 -8.66
CA ALA A 12 -3.69 -4.68 -7.64
C ALA A 12 -4.01 -3.27 -8.17
N THR A 13 -3.10 -2.70 -8.96
CA THR A 13 -3.25 -1.38 -9.60
C THR A 13 -4.40 -1.36 -10.61
N ARG A 14 -4.55 -2.40 -11.44
CA ARG A 14 -5.67 -2.50 -12.40
C ARG A 14 -7.04 -2.53 -11.73
N HIS A 15 -7.10 -3.01 -10.49
CA HIS A 15 -8.31 -3.03 -9.67
C HIS A 15 -8.40 -1.84 -8.70
N ASN A 16 -7.56 -0.81 -8.87
CA ASN A 16 -7.51 0.40 -8.03
C ASN A 16 -7.44 0.09 -6.51
N MET A 17 -6.65 -0.90 -6.12
CA MET A 17 -6.60 -1.35 -4.73
C MET A 17 -5.70 -0.47 -3.84
N LEU A 18 -6.03 -0.43 -2.55
CA LEU A 18 -5.16 0.07 -1.49
C LEU A 18 -4.43 -1.08 -0.81
N VAL A 19 -3.18 -0.82 -0.42
CA VAL A 19 -2.40 -1.71 0.45
C VAL A 19 -2.42 -1.13 1.85
N LYS A 20 -3.07 -1.81 2.78
CA LYS A 20 -3.08 -1.49 4.22
C LYS A 20 -1.97 -2.29 4.90
N VAL A 21 -1.13 -1.59 5.64
CA VAL A 21 -0.03 -2.17 6.42
C VAL A 21 -0.29 -1.87 7.89
N GLU A 22 -0.40 -2.91 8.70
CA GLU A 22 -0.65 -2.81 10.12
C GLU A 22 0.55 -3.36 10.88
N CYS A 23 1.17 -2.50 11.68
CA CYS A 23 2.21 -2.90 12.59
C CYS A 23 1.60 -3.36 13.91
N SER A 24 2.21 -4.35 14.57
CA SER A 24 1.80 -4.81 15.91
C SER A 24 1.74 -3.71 16.98
N CYS A 25 2.47 -2.60 16.82
CA CYS A 25 2.39 -1.44 17.72
C CYS A 25 1.17 -0.52 17.48
N GLY A 26 0.23 -0.93 16.62
CA GLY A 26 -0.96 -0.15 16.25
C GLY A 26 -0.73 0.91 15.16
N ASN A 27 0.48 1.00 14.59
CA ASN A 27 0.74 1.91 13.48
C ASN A 27 0.13 1.35 12.18
N VAL A 28 -0.74 2.13 11.54
CA VAL A 28 -1.40 1.74 10.28
C VAL A 28 -1.01 2.70 9.17
N ARG A 29 -0.59 2.15 8.03
CA ARG A 29 -0.31 2.90 6.81
C ARG A 29 -1.18 2.38 5.67
N TYR A 30 -1.65 3.31 4.84
CA TYR A 30 -2.35 2.99 3.60
C TYR A 30 -1.52 3.51 2.44
N CYS A 31 -1.33 2.69 1.42
CA CYS A 31 -0.61 3.06 0.20
C CYS A 31 -1.49 2.75 -1.01
N ARG A 32 -1.43 3.55 -2.07
CA ARG A 32 -2.02 3.13 -3.35
C ARG A 32 -1.14 2.06 -3.98
N SER A 33 -1.77 1.03 -4.53
CA SER A 33 -1.07 0.00 -5.32
C SER A 33 -0.28 0.61 -6.47
N ALA A 34 -0.82 1.65 -7.12
CA ALA A 34 -0.14 2.39 -8.19
C ALA A 34 1.18 3.05 -7.74
N ASP A 35 1.19 3.71 -6.58
CA ASP A 35 2.41 4.36 -6.07
C ASP A 35 3.47 3.31 -5.70
N LEU A 36 3.02 2.22 -5.06
CA LEU A 36 3.90 1.10 -4.75
C LEU A 36 4.44 0.44 -6.02
N MET A 37 3.64 0.31 -7.08
CA MET A 37 4.08 -0.22 -8.36
C MET A 37 5.20 0.65 -8.96
N MET A 38 5.08 1.97 -8.89
CA MET A 38 6.12 2.88 -9.38
C MET A 38 7.42 2.76 -8.56
N ALA A 39 7.30 2.53 -7.25
CA ALA A 39 8.44 2.39 -6.36
C ALA A 39 9.11 0.99 -6.43
N TYR A 40 8.33 -0.09 -6.44
CA TYR A 40 8.82 -1.47 -6.28
C TYR A 40 8.74 -2.32 -7.55
N GLY A 41 8.02 -1.85 -8.58
CA GLY A 41 7.79 -2.57 -9.83
C GLY A 41 6.48 -3.35 -9.83
N GLY A 42 5.89 -3.52 -11.03
CA GLY A 42 4.58 -4.16 -11.19
C GLY A 42 4.55 -5.66 -10.87
N GLY A 43 5.67 -6.37 -11.02
CA GLY A 43 5.78 -7.78 -10.68
C GLY A 43 6.00 -8.08 -9.20
N ALA A 44 6.14 -7.05 -8.36
CA ALA A 44 6.34 -7.26 -6.92
C ALA A 44 5.06 -7.76 -6.25
N ASP A 45 5.23 -8.71 -5.34
CA ASP A 45 4.15 -9.26 -4.52
C ASP A 45 3.77 -8.23 -3.42
N PRO A 46 2.54 -7.70 -3.41
CA PRO A 46 2.11 -6.69 -2.45
C PRO A 46 2.21 -7.17 -1.00
N LEU A 47 2.07 -8.48 -0.75
CA LEU A 47 2.07 -9.06 0.59
C LEU A 47 3.47 -9.38 1.13
N LYS A 48 4.51 -9.26 0.29
CA LYS A 48 5.92 -9.49 0.67
C LYS A 48 6.75 -8.21 0.71
N LEU A 49 6.12 -7.05 0.53
CA LEU A 49 6.81 -5.77 0.63
C LEU A 49 7.35 -5.56 2.05
N LYS A 50 8.62 -5.15 2.13
CA LYS A 50 9.25 -4.83 3.41
C LYS A 50 8.81 -3.45 3.86
N PHE A 51 8.12 -3.39 5.00
CA PHE A 51 7.71 -2.15 5.63
C PHE A 51 8.38 -2.02 7.00
N ASP A 52 9.16 -0.97 7.16
CA ASP A 52 9.76 -0.62 8.44
C ASP A 52 8.85 0.34 9.22
N CYS A 53 8.65 0.02 10.51
CA CYS A 53 8.00 0.90 11.45
C CYS A 53 9.07 1.71 12.18
N ASN A 54 9.02 3.03 12.12
CA ASN A 54 9.97 3.88 12.83
C ASN A 54 9.83 3.80 14.37
N ARG A 55 8.80 3.10 14.88
CA ARG A 55 8.52 2.96 16.32
C ARG A 55 8.96 1.62 16.91
N CYS A 56 9.10 0.55 16.11
CA CYS A 56 9.44 -0.77 16.62
C CYS A 56 10.02 -1.69 15.53
N LYS A 57 10.64 -2.83 15.91
CA LYS A 57 10.98 -3.92 14.97
C LYS A 57 9.70 -4.68 14.59
N PRO A 58 9.14 -4.49 13.39
CA PRO A 58 7.73 -4.76 13.18
C PRO A 58 7.48 -6.21 12.73
N SER A 59 6.49 -6.85 13.35
CA SER A 59 5.67 -7.84 12.64
C SER A 59 4.57 -7.06 11.94
N VAL A 60 4.60 -6.99 10.61
CA VAL A 60 3.60 -6.28 9.81
C VAL A 60 2.59 -7.26 9.22
N LYS A 61 1.32 -6.88 9.27
CA LYS A 61 0.24 -7.52 8.50
C LYS A 61 -0.08 -6.64 7.31
N ILE A 62 -0.01 -7.20 6.10
CA ILE A 62 -0.37 -6.50 4.87
C ILE A 62 -1.69 -7.04 4.36
N THR A 63 -2.60 -6.15 3.99
CA THR A 63 -3.93 -6.48 3.45
C THR A 63 -4.20 -5.65 2.20
N LEU A 64 -4.74 -6.29 1.16
CA LEU A 64 -5.26 -5.61 -0.02
C LEU A 64 -6.72 -5.23 0.23
N LEU A 65 -7.06 -3.97 -0.05
CA LEU A 65 -8.39 -3.42 0.13
C LEU A 65 -8.91 -2.88 -1.20
N GLU A 66 -10.12 -3.28 -1.55
CA GLU A 66 -10.89 -2.59 -2.58
C GLU A 66 -11.28 -1.19 -2.09
N VAL A 67 -11.15 -0.20 -2.97
CA VAL A 67 -11.61 1.16 -2.69
C VAL A 67 -13.12 1.19 -2.79
N ARG A 68 -13.78 1.15 -1.62
CA ARG A 68 -15.22 1.43 -1.48
C ARG A 68 -15.36 2.68 -0.60
N PRO A 69 -15.73 3.84 -1.15
CA PRO A 69 -15.74 5.11 -0.42
C PRO A 69 -16.53 5.07 0.89
N GLU A 70 -17.59 4.26 0.99
CA GLU A 70 -18.43 4.15 2.18
C GLU A 70 -17.69 3.48 3.36
N HIS A 71 -16.73 2.61 3.06
CA HIS A 71 -16.00 1.81 4.05
C HIS A 71 -14.62 2.37 4.37
N LEU A 72 -14.20 3.44 3.68
CA LEU A 72 -12.91 4.09 3.93
C LEU A 72 -13.05 5.22 4.97
N PRO A 73 -12.02 5.44 5.80
CA PRO A 73 -12.02 6.58 6.71
C PRO A 73 -12.17 7.92 5.96
N LYS A 74 -13.08 8.79 6.42
CA LYS A 74 -13.37 10.10 5.79
C LYS A 74 -12.15 11.01 5.58
N ARG A 75 -11.07 10.82 6.35
CA ARG A 75 -9.81 11.57 6.27
C ARG A 75 -8.62 10.63 6.13
N LEU A 76 -8.75 9.62 5.27
CA LEU A 76 -7.69 8.66 5.03
C LEU A 76 -6.41 9.37 4.53
N MET A 77 -5.28 9.06 5.17
CA MET A 77 -3.96 9.52 4.73
C MET A 77 -3.26 8.40 3.97
N ILE A 78 -2.85 8.69 2.73
CA ILE A 78 -2.05 7.82 1.90
C ILE A 78 -0.56 8.12 2.11
N HIS A 79 0.21 7.07 2.31
CA HIS A 79 1.66 7.08 2.33
C HIS A 79 2.12 6.74 0.91
N LYS A 80 2.69 7.74 0.24
CA LYS A 80 3.11 7.69 -1.15
C LYS A 80 4.63 7.53 -1.22
N PRO A 81 5.14 6.34 -1.58
CA PRO A 81 6.55 6.21 -1.91
C PRO A 81 6.82 6.80 -3.29
N MET A 82 7.89 7.56 -3.42
CA MET A 82 8.38 8.09 -4.69
C MET A 82 9.86 7.78 -4.83
N LYS A 83 10.28 7.42 -6.04
CA LYS A 83 11.71 7.35 -6.38
C LYS A 83 12.22 8.76 -6.68
N VAL A 84 13.11 9.25 -5.83
CA VAL A 84 13.83 10.51 -5.99
C VAL A 84 15.31 10.19 -5.92
N ASP A 85 16.07 10.51 -6.97
CA ASP A 85 17.51 10.23 -7.08
C ASP A 85 17.90 8.77 -6.77
N GLY A 86 17.09 7.82 -7.25
CA GLY A 86 17.30 6.39 -7.05
C GLY A 86 16.94 5.86 -5.65
N LYS A 87 16.49 6.72 -4.73
CA LYS A 87 16.06 6.34 -3.37
C LYS A 87 14.55 6.46 -3.23
N ILE A 88 13.96 5.63 -2.37
CA ILE A 88 12.53 5.71 -2.05
C ILE A 88 12.35 6.75 -0.94
N THR A 89 11.69 7.85 -1.26
CA THR A 89 11.26 8.88 -0.31
C THR A 89 9.76 8.77 -0.09
N TRP A 90 9.34 8.84 1.17
CA TRP A 90 7.93 8.70 1.56
C TRP A 90 7.29 10.06 1.82
N TYR A 91 6.14 10.28 1.19
CA TYR A 91 5.30 11.45 1.40
C TYR A 91 3.95 11.00 1.96
N THR A 92 3.22 11.96 2.54
CA THR A 92 1.84 11.73 2.99
C THR A 92 0.90 12.70 2.30
N GLU A 93 -0.19 12.18 1.74
CA GLU A 93 -1.25 12.99 1.14
C GLU A 93 -2.63 12.50 1.59
N ARG A 94 -3.64 13.37 1.51
CA ARG A 94 -5.02 12.93 1.75
C ARG A 94 -5.49 12.07 0.58
N PHE A 95 -6.17 10.98 0.89
CA PHE A 95 -6.85 10.18 -0.12
C PHE A 95 -7.91 11.04 -0.81
N ARG A 96 -7.79 11.13 -2.13
CA ARG A 96 -8.81 11.70 -3.03
C ARG A 96 -9.28 10.53 -3.86
N GLY A 97 -10.40 9.94 -3.44
CA GLY A 97 -11.07 8.84 -4.15
C GLY A 97 -11.83 9.33 -5.36
#